data_AF-A0A7S2DNC2-F1
#
_entry.id   AF-A0A7S2DNC2-F1
#
_cell.length_a   1.000
_cell.length_b   1.000
_cell.length_c   1.000
_cell.angle_alpha   90.00
_cell.angle_beta   90.00
_cell.angle_gamma   90.00
#
_symmetry.space_group_name_H-M   'P 1'
#
loop_
_entity.id
_entity.type
_entity.pdbx_description
1 polymer ?
#
loop_
_entity_poly.entity_id
_entity_poly.type
_entity_poly.pdbx_seq_one_letter_code
_entity_poly.pdbx_strand_id
1 'polypeptide(L)'
;RPPTLVNGVKADSAQNAQLSKVLNITEQIRRLQKSGADMEEDDTKGLSKLISLWLELQSQVNGYMDAAKYAQTGGKANEMAYGIRQLLERKQGLFRMNMMGKRVNHACRSVISPDLNMKGSEIG
;
A
#
# COMPACT_ATOMS: atom_id res chain seq x y z
N ARG A 1 -5.49 -7.49 7.01
CA ARG A 1 -4.18 -6.82 6.88
C ARG A 1 -3.41 -7.07 8.16
N PRO A 2 -2.60 -8.14 8.22
CA PRO A 2 -1.92 -8.51 9.46
C PRO A 2 -0.89 -7.44 9.84
N PRO A 3 -0.63 -7.24 11.15
CA PRO A 3 0.46 -6.38 11.62
C PRO A 3 1.81 -6.94 11.17
N THR A 4 2.76 -6.05 10.96
CA THR A 4 4.14 -6.41 10.62
C THR A 4 4.95 -6.59 11.90
N LEU A 5 5.84 -7.58 11.93
CA LEU A 5 6.80 -7.76 13.02
C LEU A 5 8.20 -7.51 12.49
N VAL A 6 8.88 -6.51 13.06
CA VAL A 6 10.27 -6.17 12.72
C VAL A 6 11.06 -6.17 14.01
N ASN A 7 12.06 -7.05 14.11
CA ASN A 7 12.93 -7.17 15.30
C ASN A 7 12.17 -7.33 16.62
N GLY A 8 11.07 -8.08 16.63
CA GLY A 8 10.22 -8.31 17.82
C GLY A 8 9.23 -7.19 18.13
N VAL A 9 9.33 -6.04 17.45
CA VAL A 9 8.36 -4.94 17.57
C VAL A 9 7.21 -5.16 16.60
N LYS A 10 5.98 -5.12 17.11
CA LYS A 10 4.76 -5.12 16.29
C LYS A 10 4.52 -3.71 15.78
N ALA A 11 4.54 -3.55 14.47
CA ALA A 11 4.14 -2.34 13.76
C ALA A 11 2.84 -2.60 12.99
N ASP A 12 2.01 -1.58 12.84
CA ASP A 12 0.78 -1.69 12.06
C ASP A 12 1.10 -1.93 10.56
N SER A 13 0.13 -2.43 9.82
CA SER A 13 0.26 -2.60 8.37
C SER A 13 0.41 -1.23 7.69
N ALA A 14 1.35 -1.12 6.75
CA ALA A 14 1.57 0.11 5.98
C ALA A 14 0.31 0.59 5.25
N GLN A 15 -0.59 -0.32 4.88
CA GLN A 15 -1.87 0.02 4.24
C GLN A 15 -2.89 0.64 5.22
N ASN A 16 -2.79 0.32 6.51
CA ASN A 16 -3.70 0.87 7.52
C ASN A 16 -3.42 2.35 7.75
N ALA A 17 -2.14 2.76 7.71
CA ALA A 17 -1.76 4.17 7.81
C ALA A 17 -2.44 5.07 6.75
N GLN A 18 -2.58 4.59 5.51
CA GLN A 18 -3.29 5.32 4.45
C GLN A 18 -4.81 5.34 4.68
N LEU A 19 -5.39 4.20 5.07
CA LEU A 19 -6.83 4.13 5.35
C LEU A 19 -7.25 5.02 6.54
N SER A 20 -6.44 5.07 7.60
CA SER A 20 -6.70 5.94 8.74
C SER A 20 -6.76 7.41 8.32
N LYS A 21 -5.91 7.85 7.38
CA LYS A 21 -5.98 9.20 6.80
C LYS A 21 -7.28 9.42 6.03
N VAL A 22 -7.66 8.47 5.17
CA VAL A 22 -8.94 8.52 4.42
C VAL A 22 -10.13 8.63 5.37
N LEU A 23 -10.15 7.84 6.45
CA LEU A 23 -11.22 7.88 7.44
C LEU A 23 -11.29 9.23 8.16
N ASN A 24 -10.15 9.77 8.58
CA ASN A 24 -10.09 11.07 9.24
C ASN A 24 -10.60 12.20 8.34
N ILE A 25 -10.21 12.23 7.06
CA ILE A 25 -10.69 13.24 6.11
C ILE A 25 -12.19 13.09 5.87
N THR A 26 -12.67 11.86 5.69
CA THR A 26 -14.11 11.58 5.51
C THR A 26 -14.92 12.05 6.73
N GLU A 27 -14.38 11.89 7.92
CA GLU A 27 -15.00 12.32 9.17
C GLU A 27 -15.04 13.85 9.28
N GLN A 28 -13.97 14.55 8.87
CA GLN A 28 -13.95 16.01 8.79
C GLN A 28 -14.97 16.56 7.79
N ILE A 29 -15.07 15.96 6.60
CA ILE A 29 -16.08 16.31 5.59
C ILE A 29 -17.49 16.13 6.17
N ARG A 30 -17.76 15.00 6.84
CA ARG A 30 -19.06 14.73 7.46
C ARG A 30 -19.40 15.76 8.55
N ARG A 31 -18.43 16.17 9.37
CA ARG A 31 -18.62 17.21 10.39
C ARG A 31 -18.97 18.56 9.74
N LEU A 32 -18.24 18.95 8.69
CA LEU A 32 -18.48 20.19 7.95
C LEU A 32 -19.84 20.21 7.23
N GLN A 33 -20.27 19.08 6.67
CA GLN A 33 -21.60 18.97 6.07
C GLN A 33 -22.72 19.09 7.11
N LYS A 34 -22.53 18.54 8.32
CA LYS A 34 -23.50 18.70 9.40
C LYS A 34 -23.57 20.14 9.92
N SER A 35 -22.42 20.80 10.08
CA SER A 35 -22.40 22.21 10.51
C SER A 35 -22.94 23.16 9.43
N GLY A 36 -22.80 22.81 8.15
CA GLY A 36 -23.32 23.60 7.03
C GLY A 36 -24.84 23.63 6.91
N ALA A 37 -25.57 22.78 7.64
CA ALA A 37 -27.03 22.88 7.73
C ALA A 37 -27.49 24.12 8.51
N ASP A 38 -26.60 24.72 9.32
CA ASP A 38 -26.88 25.88 10.17
C ASP A 38 -26.17 27.17 9.67
N MET A 39 -25.55 27.17 8.48
CA MET A 39 -24.75 28.31 7.97
C MET A 39 -25.55 29.21 7.00
N GLU A 40 -25.37 30.53 7.14
CA GLU A 40 -26.00 31.58 6.33
C GLU A 40 -25.55 31.53 4.84
N GLU A 41 -26.36 32.08 3.93
CA GLU A 41 -26.26 31.95 2.47
C GLU A 41 -24.92 32.40 1.81
N ASP A 42 -24.02 33.07 2.53
CA ASP A 42 -22.76 33.64 1.99
C ASP A 42 -21.47 32.99 2.55
N ASP A 43 -21.51 31.70 2.94
CA ASP A 43 -20.35 30.97 3.45
C ASP A 43 -19.41 30.44 2.33
N THR A 44 -18.84 31.37 1.57
CA THR A 44 -17.79 31.07 0.56
C THR A 44 -16.55 30.39 1.15
N LYS A 45 -16.27 30.61 2.44
CA LYS A 45 -15.13 30.01 3.15
C LYS A 45 -15.37 28.53 3.48
N GLY A 46 -16.57 28.16 3.94
CA GLY A 46 -16.95 26.77 4.15
C GLY A 46 -16.89 25.95 2.87
N LEU A 47 -17.36 26.52 1.74
CA LEU A 47 -17.25 25.88 0.43
C LEU A 47 -15.79 25.65 0.02
N SER A 48 -14.93 26.65 0.15
CA SER A 48 -13.49 26.53 -0.16
C SER A 48 -12.80 25.44 0.68
N LYS A 49 -13.14 25.37 1.98
CA LYS A 49 -12.62 24.34 2.88
C LYS A 49 -13.12 22.94 2.51
N LEU A 50 -14.40 22.82 2.15
CA LEU A 50 -15.00 21.56 1.71
C LEU A 50 -14.32 21.05 0.43
N ILE A 51 -14.14 21.91 -0.57
CA ILE A 51 -13.46 21.58 -1.83
C ILE A 51 -12.02 21.11 -1.54
N SER A 52 -11.31 21.82 -0.66
CA SER A 52 -9.94 21.45 -0.29
C SER A 52 -9.86 20.05 0.34
N LEU A 53 -10.77 19.74 1.28
CA LEU A 53 -10.84 18.40 1.90
C LEU A 53 -11.25 17.31 0.90
N TRP A 54 -12.13 17.62 -0.04
CA TRP A 54 -12.51 16.70 -1.11
C TRP A 54 -11.34 16.36 -2.03
N LEU A 55 -10.54 17.36 -2.41
CA LEU A 55 -9.32 17.16 -3.20
C LEU A 55 -8.29 16.33 -2.43
N GLU A 56 -8.14 16.58 -1.13
CA GLU A 56 -7.25 15.79 -0.27
C GLU A 56 -7.73 14.33 -0.19
N LEU A 57 -9.03 14.09 0.02
CA LEU A 57 -9.62 12.76 0.04
C LEU A 57 -9.34 12.00 -1.27
N GLN A 58 -9.59 12.67 -2.41
CA GLN A 58 -9.33 12.10 -3.72
C GLN A 58 -7.86 11.70 -3.89
N SER A 59 -6.94 12.57 -3.43
CA SER A 59 -5.51 12.30 -3.47
C SER A 59 -5.14 11.07 -2.63
N GLN A 60 -5.66 10.96 -1.39
CA GLN A 60 -5.40 9.80 -0.52
C GLN A 60 -5.94 8.49 -1.10
N VAL A 61 -7.15 8.50 -1.68
CA VAL A 61 -7.73 7.33 -2.34
C VAL A 61 -6.92 6.93 -3.58
N ASN A 62 -6.55 7.92 -4.41
CA ASN A 62 -5.69 7.69 -5.56
C ASN A 62 -4.37 7.05 -5.17
N GLY A 63 -3.73 7.53 -4.11
CA GLY A 63 -2.47 6.98 -3.63
C GLY A 63 -2.56 5.59 -3.00
N TYR A 64 -3.68 5.29 -2.34
CA TYR A 64 -3.97 3.94 -1.86
C TYR A 64 -4.14 2.93 -3.01
N MET A 65 -4.75 3.34 -4.12
CA MET A 65 -4.87 2.50 -5.33
C MET A 65 -3.55 2.42 -6.11
N ASP A 66 -2.91 3.57 -6.31
CA ASP A 66 -1.75 3.77 -7.15
C ASP A 66 -0.88 4.92 -6.63
N ALA A 67 0.20 4.57 -5.93
CA ALA A 67 1.11 5.54 -5.33
C ALA A 67 1.74 6.51 -6.34
N ALA A 68 1.82 6.15 -7.64
CA ALA A 68 2.34 7.03 -8.68
C ALA A 68 1.43 8.24 -8.93
N LYS A 69 0.11 8.07 -8.80
CA LYS A 69 -0.88 9.16 -8.98
C LYS A 69 -0.88 10.14 -7.82
N TYR A 70 -0.50 9.69 -6.63
CA TYR A 70 -0.32 10.56 -5.46
C TYR A 70 0.82 11.56 -5.65
N ALA A 71 1.94 11.09 -6.21
CA ALA A 71 3.12 11.93 -6.47
C ALA A 71 2.83 13.09 -7.44
N GLN A 72 1.94 12.86 -8.40
CA GLN A 72 1.50 13.89 -9.37
C GLN A 72 0.65 14.98 -8.73
N THR A 73 0.10 14.75 -7.54
CA THR A 73 -0.74 15.71 -6.81
C THR A 73 0.07 16.52 -5.78
N GLY A 74 1.41 16.52 -5.88
CA GLY A 74 2.30 17.27 -4.98
C GLY A 74 2.68 16.55 -3.68
N GLY A 75 2.22 15.31 -3.48
CA GLY A 75 2.67 14.46 -2.37
C GLY A 75 4.05 13.86 -2.63
N LYS A 76 4.87 13.66 -1.59
CA LYS A 76 6.14 12.95 -1.75
C LYS A 76 5.88 11.45 -1.93
N ALA A 77 6.29 10.88 -3.06
CA ALA A 77 6.12 9.46 -3.37
C ALA A 77 6.70 8.52 -2.30
N ASN A 78 7.77 8.94 -1.60
CA ASN A 78 8.41 8.17 -0.53
C ASN A 78 7.65 8.19 0.81
N GLU A 79 6.67 9.08 0.99
CA GLU A 79 5.87 9.15 2.22
C GLU A 79 4.65 8.21 2.18
N MET A 80 4.34 7.64 1.02
CA MET A 80 3.22 6.72 0.86
C MET A 80 3.69 5.27 0.74
N ALA A 81 2.97 4.38 1.43
CA ALA A 81 3.09 2.95 1.20
C ALA A 81 2.71 2.60 -0.25
N TYR A 82 3.26 1.49 -0.75
CA TYR A 82 2.89 0.97 -2.06
C TYR A 82 1.37 0.78 -2.17
N GLY A 83 0.78 1.35 -3.22
CA GLY A 83 -0.63 1.15 -3.55
C GLY A 83 -0.91 -0.26 -4.04
N ILE A 84 -2.19 -0.58 -4.19
CA ILE A 84 -2.64 -1.91 -4.64
C ILE A 84 -2.01 -2.29 -5.98
N ARG A 85 -1.96 -1.35 -6.94
CA ARG A 85 -1.34 -1.60 -8.26
C ARG A 85 0.12 -2.04 -8.13
N GLN A 86 0.89 -1.34 -7.29
CA GLN A 86 2.30 -1.67 -7.05
C GLN A 86 2.47 -3.05 -6.39
N LEU A 87 1.56 -3.47 -5.52
CA LEU A 87 1.59 -4.81 -4.91
C LEU A 87 1.36 -5.93 -5.94
N LEU A 88 0.58 -5.66 -6.99
CA LEU A 88 0.25 -6.65 -8.02
C LEU A 88 1.30 -6.71 -9.12
N GLU A 89 1.71 -5.56 -9.66
CA GLU A 89 2.45 -5.48 -10.94
C GLU A 89 3.98 -5.44 -10.79
N ARG A 90 4.51 -5.10 -9.62
CA ARG A 90 5.96 -4.97 -9.43
C ARG A 90 6.66 -6.31 -9.69
N LYS A 91 7.97 -6.27 -10.00
CA LYS A 91 8.80 -7.48 -10.17
C LYS A 91 8.66 -8.44 -8.97
N GLN A 92 8.64 -7.90 -7.75
CA GLN A 92 8.40 -8.61 -6.49
C GLN A 92 6.91 -8.58 -6.04
N GLY A 93 5.98 -8.41 -6.98
CA GLY A 93 4.54 -8.36 -6.73
C GLY A 93 3.90 -9.75 -6.72
N LEU A 94 2.60 -9.78 -6.40
CA LEU A 94 1.84 -11.02 -6.17
C LEU A 94 1.94 -12.02 -7.33
N PHE A 95 1.70 -11.57 -8.56
CA PHE A 95 1.64 -12.48 -9.72
C PHE A 95 3.00 -13.15 -9.98
N ARG A 96 4.08 -12.36 -10.02
CA ARG A 96 5.39 -12.90 -10.41
C ARG A 96 6.07 -13.65 -9.28
N MET A 97 6.02 -13.12 -8.06
CA MET A 97 6.80 -13.64 -6.93
C MET A 97 6.06 -14.73 -6.13
N ASN A 98 4.73 -14.72 -6.13
CA ASN A 98 3.93 -15.62 -5.30
C ASN A 98 2.95 -16.49 -6.08
N MET A 99 2.74 -16.26 -7.39
CA MET A 99 1.88 -17.11 -8.23
C MET A 99 2.68 -17.89 -9.27
N MET A 100 3.54 -17.23 -10.05
CA MET A 100 4.37 -17.85 -11.10
C MET A 100 5.58 -18.61 -10.54
N GLY A 101 6.29 -18.03 -9.58
CA GLY A 101 7.31 -18.72 -8.77
C GLY A 101 6.82 -18.82 -7.33
N LYS A 102 7.05 -19.95 -6.66
CA LYS A 102 6.68 -20.13 -5.25
C LYS A 102 7.81 -20.82 -4.51
N ARG A 103 7.92 -20.56 -3.20
CA ARG A 103 8.71 -21.40 -2.32
C ARG A 103 7.97 -22.72 -2.11
N VAL A 104 8.68 -23.83 -2.21
CA VAL A 104 8.13 -25.18 -2.06
C VAL A 104 8.67 -25.84 -0.81
N ASN A 105 7.91 -26.81 -0.30
CA ASN A 105 8.37 -27.69 0.76
C ASN A 105 9.22 -28.83 0.16
N HIS A 106 9.97 -29.54 0.99
CA HIS A 106 10.80 -30.69 0.58
C HIS A 106 11.85 -30.38 -0.50
N ALA A 107 12.56 -29.26 -0.36
CA ALA A 107 13.69 -28.91 -1.21
C ALA A 107 14.93 -28.59 -0.38
N CYS A 108 16.11 -28.86 -0.91
CA CYS A 108 17.40 -28.52 -0.32
C CYS A 108 18.27 -27.73 -1.30
N ARG A 109 19.32 -27.07 -0.78
CA ARG A 109 20.33 -26.37 -1.58
C ARG A 109 21.71 -26.61 -0.97
N SER A 110 22.63 -27.18 -1.74
CA SER A 110 24.03 -27.41 -1.38
C SER A 110 24.96 -26.91 -2.48
N VAL A 111 26.27 -26.86 -2.19
CA VAL A 111 27.31 -26.64 -3.20
C VAL A 111 27.66 -27.99 -3.81
N ILE A 112 27.79 -28.05 -5.14
CA ILE A 112 28.15 -29.28 -5.85
C ILE A 112 29.67 -29.47 -5.90
N SER A 113 30.12 -30.72 -5.80
CA SER A 113 31.53 -31.12 -5.99
C SER A 113 31.61 -32.20 -7.07
N PRO A 114 32.70 -32.26 -7.87
CA PRO A 114 32.85 -33.28 -8.90
C PRO A 114 33.09 -34.66 -8.28
N ASP A 115 32.39 -35.69 -8.77
CA ASP A 115 32.59 -37.09 -8.38
C ASP A 115 32.63 -38.00 -9.62
N LEU A 116 33.72 -38.75 -9.77
CA LEU A 116 33.98 -39.66 -10.89
C LEU A 116 33.35 -41.05 -10.70
N ASN A 117 33.01 -41.42 -9.46
CA ASN A 117 32.53 -42.75 -9.11
C ASN A 117 31.01 -42.89 -9.21
N MET A 118 30.28 -41.78 -9.35
CA MET A 118 28.83 -41.79 -9.54
C MET A 118 28.42 -42.10 -10.98
N LYS A 119 27.26 -42.74 -11.14
CA LYS A 119 26.65 -42.92 -12.46
C LYS A 119 26.05 -41.62 -12.96
N GLY A 120 25.97 -41.45 -14.28
CA GLY A 120 25.44 -40.23 -14.91
C GLY A 120 23.97 -39.90 -14.60
N SER A 121 23.22 -40.82 -13.98
CA SER A 121 21.83 -40.64 -13.55
C SER A 121 21.68 -40.37 -12.04
N GLU A 122 22.78 -40.35 -11.29
CA GLU A 122 22.78 -40.20 -9.82
C GLU A 122 23.20 -38.77 -9.42
N ILE A 123 22.74 -38.33 -8.24
CA ILE A 123 23.15 -37.07 -7.61
C ILE A 123 23.45 -37.33 -6.13
N GLY A 124 24.57 -36.78 -5.65
CA GLY A 124 25.07 -36.91 -4.27
C GLY A 124 24.73 -35.73 -3.37
#